data_AF-A0A9E3BCL2-F1
#
_entry.id   AF-A0A9E3BCL2-F1
#
_cell.length_a   1.000
_cell.length_b   1.000
_cell.length_c   1.000
_cell.angle_alpha   90.00
_cell.angle_beta   90.00
_cell.angle_gamma   90.00
#
_symmetry.space_group_name_H-M   'P 1'
#
loop_
_entity.id
_entity.type
_entity.pdbx_description
1 polymer ?
#
loop_
_entity_poly.entity_id
_entity_poly.type
_entity_poly.pdbx_seq_one_letter_code
_entity_poly.pdbx_strand_id
1 'polypeptide(L)' 'VFAGVLATSWPTGREHALRRACTAGALATLVPGAGDCAPSAEAIDEATLQG' A
#
# COMPACT_ATOMS: atom_id res chain seq x y z
N VAL A 1 3.61 -4.68 5.49
CA VAL A 1 3.16 -3.71 4.47
C VAL A 1 1.68 -3.90 4.11
N PHE A 2 1.31 -4.84 3.22
CA PHE A 2 -0.08 -5.06 2.78
C PHE A 2 -1.10 -5.07 3.94
N ALA A 3 -0.91 -5.96 4.92
CA ALA A 3 -1.85 -6.13 6.03
C ALA A 3 -1.98 -4.85 6.89
N GLY A 4 -0.88 -4.11 7.08
CA GLY A 4 -0.89 -2.86 7.84
C GLY A 4 -1.64 -1.74 7.11
N VAL A 5 -1.42 -1.61 5.80
CA VAL A 5 -2.14 -0.64 4.96
C VAL A 5 -3.62 -0.99 4.87
N LEU A 6 -3.95 -2.28 4.73
CA LEU A 6 -5.34 -2.77 4.73
C LEU A 6 -6.05 -2.45 6.04
N ALA A 7 -5.43 -2.75 7.18
CA ALA A 7 -5.99 -2.48 8.50
C ALA A 7 -6.23 -0.98 8.72
N THR A 8 -5.27 -0.14 8.30
CA THR A 8 -5.36 1.32 8.44
C THR A 8 -6.44 1.92 7.54
N SER A 9 -6.57 1.42 6.31
CA SER A 9 -7.51 1.95 5.30
C SER A 9 -8.89 1.32 5.37
N TRP A 10 -9.10 0.30 6.21
CA TRP A 10 -10.38 -0.41 6.30
C TRP A 10 -11.61 0.49 6.53
N PRO A 11 -11.54 1.54 7.36
CA PRO A 11 -12.68 2.43 7.59
C PRO A 11 -13.10 3.26 6.37
N THR A 12 -12.22 3.45 5.39
CA THR A 12 -12.49 4.28 4.19
C THR A 12 -13.18 3.51 3.07
N GLY A 13 -13.52 2.24 3.31
CA GLY A 13 -14.23 1.38 2.36
C GLY A 13 -13.35 0.27 1.81
N ARG A 14 -13.97 -0.91 1.63
CA ARG A 14 -13.26 -2.16 1.31
C ARG A 14 -12.50 -2.12 -0.01
N GLU A 15 -13.10 -1.58 -1.07
CA GLU A 15 -12.43 -1.51 -2.38
C GLU A 15 -11.23 -0.57 -2.37
N HIS A 16 -11.37 0.61 -1.73
CA HIS A 16 -10.28 1.55 -1.55
C HIS A 16 -9.15 0.92 -0.72
N ALA A 17 -9.50 0.29 0.40
CA ALA A 17 -8.53 -0.37 1.28
C ALA A 17 -7.77 -1.49 0.59
N LEU A 18 -8.46 -2.33 -0.19
CA LEU A 18 -7.84 -3.41 -0.97
C LEU A 18 -6.91 -2.86 -2.06
N ARG A 19 -7.36 -1.85 -2.82
CA ARG A 19 -6.55 -1.24 -3.88
C ARG A 19 -5.27 -0.65 -3.28
N ARG A 20 -5.39 0.14 -2.21
CA ARG A 20 -4.26 0.76 -1.50
C ARG A 20 -3.29 -0.28 -0.94
N ALA A 21 -3.81 -1.35 -0.33
CA ALA A 21 -2.99 -2.43 0.23
C ALA A 21 -2.22 -3.20 -0.85
N CYS A 22 -2.87 -3.53 -1.99
CA CYS A 22 -2.23 -4.17 -3.13
C CYS A 22 -1.09 -3.30 -3.69
N THR A 23 -1.35 -2.02 -3.93
CA THR A 23 -0.33 -1.08 -4.41
C THR A 23 0.86 -1.01 -3.44
N ALA A 24 0.60 -0.88 -2.14
CA ALA A 24 1.66 -0.85 -1.12
C ALA A 24 2.47 -2.15 -1.09
N GLY A 25 1.80 -3.31 -1.24
CA GLY A 25 2.46 -4.61 -1.33
C GLY A 25 3.35 -4.73 -2.57
N ALA A 26 2.90 -4.23 -3.72
CA ALA A 26 3.68 -4.21 -4.96
C ALA A 26 4.90 -3.30 -4.86
N LEU A 27 4.76 -2.09 -4.31
CA LEU A 27 5.89 -1.17 -4.10
C LEU A 27 6.93 -1.76 -3.15
N ALA A 28 6.51 -2.50 -2.13
CA ALA A 28 7.43 -3.12 -1.17
C ALA A 28 8.34 -4.19 -1.80
N THR A 29 7.97 -4.79 -2.94
CA THR A 29 8.84 -5.76 -3.62
C THR A 29 9.99 -5.10 -4.39
N LEU A 30 9.95 -3.77 -4.56
CA LEU A 30 11.00 -3.00 -5.22
C LEU A 30 12.17 -2.66 -4.28
N VAL A 31 11.99 -2.86 -2.97
CA VAL A 31 13.01 -2.57 -1.94
C VAL A 31 13.57 -3.89 -1.41
N PRO A 32 14.90 -4.12 -1.46
CA PRO A 32 15.51 -5.27 -0.83
C PRO A 32 15.33 -5.26 0.70
N GLY A 33 14.91 -6.39 1.26
CA GLY A 33 14.75 -6.57 2.71
C GLY A 33 13.37 -6.16 3.23
N ALA A 34 12.92 -6.82 4.31
CA ALA A 34 11.54 -6.69 4.80
C ALA A 34 11.33 -5.58 5.84
N GLY A 35 12.40 -4.96 6.36
CA GLY A 35 12.33 -3.98 7.45
C GLY A 35 11.93 -2.58 7.01
N ASP A 36 12.51 -2.09 5.91
CA ASP A 36 12.36 -0.71 5.42
C ASP A 36 11.58 -0.63 4.10
N CYS A 37 10.90 -1.71 3.70
CA CYS A 37 10.18 -1.78 2.43
C CYS A 37 8.76 -1.18 2.49
N ALA A 38 8.35 -0.60 3.61
CA ALA A 38 7.04 0.03 3.73
C ALA A 38 7.01 1.39 2.99
N PRO A 39 6.23 1.55 1.91
CA PRO A 39 6.14 2.82 1.19
C PRO A 39 5.34 3.86 1.99
N SER A 40 5.59 5.13 1.71
CA SER A 40 4.82 6.25 2.28
C SER A 40 3.39 6.27 1.75
N ALA A 41 2.48 6.93 2.48
CA ALA A 41 1.09 7.12 2.04
C ALA A 41 1.01 7.82 0.67
N GLU A 42 1.85 8.84 0.46
CA GLU A 42 1.94 9.61 -0.79
C GLU A 42 2.39 8.75 -1.97
N ALA A 43 3.42 7.91 -1.80
CA ALA A 43 3.90 7.01 -2.84
C ALA A 43 2.83 5.97 -3.23
N ILE A 44 2.04 5.51 -2.26
CA ILE A 44 0.91 4.62 -2.54
C ILE A 44 -0.18 5.38 -3.32
N ASP A 45 -0.54 6.60 -2.91
CA ASP A 45 -1.56 7.40 -3.59
C ASP A 45 -1.17 7.70 -5.04
N GLU A 46 0.07 8.12 -5.27
CA GLU A 46 0.61 8.37 -6.61
C GLU A 46 0.52 7.11 -7.49
N ALA A 47 1.00 5.96 -7.00
CA ALA A 47 0.94 4.71 -7.74
C ALA A 47 -0.49 4.19 -7.97
N THR A 48 -1.45 4.59 -7.13
CA THR A 48 -2.86 4.19 -7.28
C THR A 48 -3.60 5.05 -8.32
N LEU A 49 -3.13 6.27 -8.58
CA LEU A 49 -3.65 7.14 -9.64
C LEU A 49 -3.19 6.73 -11.04
N GLN A 50 -2.16 5.89 -11.14
CA GLN A 50 -1.58 5.44 -12.41
C GLN A 50 -2.20 4.15 -13.00
N GLY A 51 -3.26 3.58 -12.39
CA GLY A 51 -3.90 2.33 -12.81
C GLY A 51 -5.42 2.30 -12.67
#